data_AF-A0A1X7HVA5-F1
#
_entry.id   AF-A0A1X7HVA5-F1
#
_cell.length_a   1.000
_cell.length_b   1.000
_cell.length_c   1.000
_cell.angle_alpha   90.00
_cell.angle_beta   90.00
_cell.angle_gamma   90.00
#
_symmetry.space_group_name_H-M   'P 1'
#
loop_
_entity.id
_entity.type
_entity.pdbx_description
1 polymer ?
#
loop_
_entity_poly.entity_id
_entity_poly.type
_entity_poly.pdbx_seq_one_letter_code
_entity_poly.pdbx_strand_id
1 'polypeptide(L)'
;MKYTLAFFALTFLLSCAREKEQKLESLDKKSAREVTLTTVEKGDSVLHITKQNIWYNGERLAEKADTIITEAKPKTWNAADTNSLRKVPIFVTVQ
;
A
#
# COMPACT_ATOMS: atom_id res chain seq x y z
N MET A 1 41.41 23.37 11.08
CA MET A 1 40.23 22.51 11.33
C MET A 1 38.97 23.37 11.31
N LYS A 2 38.41 23.70 10.13
CA LYS A 2 37.18 24.53 10.02
C LYS A 2 36.18 24.02 8.98
N TYR A 3 36.48 22.94 8.28
CA TYR A 3 35.68 22.43 7.16
C TYR A 3 35.00 21.08 7.43
N THR A 4 35.25 20.46 8.59
CA THR A 4 34.69 19.15 8.94
C THR A 4 33.21 19.22 9.35
N LEU A 5 32.73 20.37 9.81
CA LEU A 5 31.33 20.56 10.20
C LEU A 5 30.37 20.68 9.00
N ALA A 6 30.85 21.16 7.85
CA ALA A 6 30.03 21.31 6.65
C ALA A 6 29.70 19.94 6.00
N PHE A 7 30.57 18.95 6.17
CA PHE A 7 30.39 17.63 5.54
C PHE A 7 29.29 16.80 6.22
N PHE A 8 29.08 16.99 7.52
CA PHE A 8 28.04 16.28 8.28
C PHE A 8 26.62 16.83 8.04
N ALA A 9 26.50 18.09 7.60
CA ALA A 9 25.20 18.69 7.30
C ALA A 9 24.60 18.17 5.97
N LEU A 10 25.45 17.74 5.03
CA LEU A 10 24.99 17.30 3.71
C LEU A 10 24.37 15.89 3.72
N THR A 11 24.76 15.03 4.66
CA THR A 11 24.25 13.65 4.74
C THR A 11 22.85 13.55 5.36
N PHE A 12 22.39 14.57 6.09
CA PHE A 12 21.06 14.58 6.71
C PHE A 12 19.93 14.85 5.69
N LEU A 13 20.21 15.48 4.54
CA LEU A 13 19.18 15.82 3.54
C LEU A 13 18.83 14.65 2.61
N LEU A 14 19.62 13.58 2.59
CA LEU A 14 19.39 12.41 1.72
C LEU A 14 18.50 11.33 2.36
N SER A 15 18.16 11.43 3.65
CA SER A 15 17.43 10.37 4.37
C SER A 15 15.90 10.45 4.24
N CYS A 16 15.36 11.44 3.52
CA CYS A 16 13.93 11.53 3.24
C CYS A 16 13.60 10.97 1.86
N ALA A 17 14.03 9.73 1.60
CA ALA A 17 13.56 8.96 0.46
C ALA A 17 12.12 8.53 0.73
N ARG A 18 11.17 9.41 0.41
CA ARG A 18 9.74 9.09 0.39
C ARG A 18 9.55 7.94 -0.59
N GLU A 19 8.97 6.83 -0.13
CA GLU A 19 8.61 5.71 -1.00
C GLU A 19 7.87 6.26 -2.23
N LYS A 20 8.44 6.04 -3.42
CA LYS A 20 7.78 6.41 -4.66
C LYS A 20 6.53 5.55 -4.76
N GLU A 21 5.37 6.19 -4.64
CA GLU A 21 4.10 5.60 -5.04
C GLU A 21 4.26 5.05 -6.45
N GLN A 22 4.17 3.73 -6.56
CA GLN A 22 4.17 3.04 -7.84
C GLN A 22 2.88 3.45 -8.55
N LYS A 23 2.99 4.36 -9.52
CA LYS A 23 1.86 4.79 -10.36
C LYS A 23 1.34 3.57 -11.10
N LEU A 24 0.21 3.04 -10.66
CA LEU A 24 -0.58 2.09 -11.41
C LEU A 24 -0.97 2.76 -12.74
N GLU A 25 -0.76 2.06 -13.85
CA GLU A 25 -1.03 2.59 -15.20
C GLU A 25 -2.43 3.21 -15.28
N SER A 26 -2.53 4.40 -15.88
CA SER A 26 -3.82 5.06 -16.06
C SER A 26 -4.62 4.34 -17.15
N LEU A 27 -5.40 3.34 -16.79
CA LEU A 27 -6.40 2.75 -17.68
C LEU A 27 -7.40 3.83 -18.15
N ASP A 28 -7.77 3.79 -19.43
CA ASP A 28 -8.81 4.66 -19.99
C ASP A 28 -10.16 4.35 -19.32
N LYS A 29 -10.69 5.33 -18.57
CA LYS A 29 -11.91 5.19 -17.73
C LYS A 29 -13.21 5.33 -18.53
N LYS A 30 -13.16 5.19 -19.85
CA LYS A 30 -14.33 5.29 -20.75
C LYS A 30 -15.43 4.30 -20.41
N SER A 31 -15.10 3.14 -19.85
CA SER A 31 -16.00 2.22 -19.13
C SER A 31 -15.15 1.19 -18.37
N ALA A 32 -14.98 1.35 -17.06
CA ALA A 32 -14.06 0.52 -16.29
C ALA A 32 -14.57 0.25 -14.87
N ARG A 33 -14.22 -0.92 -14.33
CA ARG A 33 -14.30 -1.21 -12.90
C ARG A 33 -12.90 -1.10 -12.32
N GLU A 34 -12.71 -0.16 -11.42
CA GLU A 34 -11.42 0.05 -10.73
C GLU A 34 -11.52 -0.59 -9.35
N VAL A 35 -10.62 -1.54 -9.06
CA VAL A 35 -10.49 -2.17 -7.74
C VAL A 35 -9.09 -1.89 -7.23
N THR A 36 -8.99 -1.20 -6.11
CA THR A 36 -7.73 -0.95 -5.39
C THR A 36 -7.70 -1.79 -4.14
N LEU A 37 -6.62 -2.55 -3.95
CA LEU A 37 -6.38 -3.37 -2.77
C LEU A 37 -5.15 -2.82 -2.06
N THR A 38 -5.32 -2.42 -0.80
CA THR A 38 -4.27 -1.80 0.01
C THR A 38 -4.16 -2.52 1.34
N THR A 39 -2.94 -2.81 1.76
CA THR A 39 -2.67 -3.43 3.06
C THR A 39 -1.86 -2.48 3.94
N VAL A 40 -2.37 -2.16 5.13
CA VAL A 40 -1.76 -1.22 6.09
C VAL A 40 -1.58 -1.90 7.43
N GLU A 41 -0.36 -1.87 7.97
CA GLU A 41 -0.07 -2.39 9.31
C GLU A 41 -0.24 -1.27 10.35
N LYS A 42 -0.97 -1.57 11.44
CA LYS A 42 -1.28 -0.65 12.52
C LYS A 42 -1.16 -1.38 13.86
N GLY A 43 0.02 -1.28 14.48
CA GLY A 43 0.35 -2.03 15.69
C GLY A 43 0.30 -3.53 15.40
N ASP A 44 -0.43 -4.29 16.23
CA ASP A 44 -0.58 -5.74 16.08
C ASP A 44 -1.68 -6.14 15.07
N SER A 45 -2.22 -5.17 14.34
CA SER A 45 -3.27 -5.39 13.34
C SER A 45 -2.81 -5.06 11.93
N VAL A 46 -3.39 -5.74 10.95
CA VAL A 46 -3.26 -5.44 9.53
C VAL A 46 -4.65 -5.17 8.97
N LEU A 47 -4.79 -4.02 8.33
CA LEU A 47 -6.01 -3.57 7.65
C LEU A 47 -5.88 -3.91 6.17
N HIS A 48 -6.81 -4.70 5.67
CA HIS A 48 -6.96 -5.04 4.25
C HIS A 48 -8.11 -4.20 3.69
N ILE A 49 -7.76 -3.16 2.94
CA ILE A 49 -8.68 -2.16 2.46
C ILE A 49 -8.97 -2.45 0.98
N THR A 50 -10.24 -2.60 0.65
CA THR A 50 -10.71 -2.72 -0.73
C THR A 50 -11.50 -1.48 -1.10
N LYS A 51 -11.07 -0.79 -2.16
CA LYS A 51 -11.80 0.33 -2.74
C LYS A 51 -12.25 -0.03 -4.15
N GLN A 52 -13.53 0.14 -4.42
CA GLN A 52 -14.12 -0.11 -5.73
C GLN A 52 -14.72 1.17 -6.27
N ASN A 53 -14.41 1.49 -7.52
CA ASN A 53 -15.05 2.56 -8.27
C ASN A 53 -15.63 1.99 -9.57
N ILE A 54 -16.87 2.38 -9.89
CA ILE A 54 -17.50 2.06 -11.18
C ILE A 54 -17.47 3.32 -12.05
N TRP A 55 -16.83 3.21 -13.21
CA TRP A 55 -16.68 4.31 -14.15
C TRP A 55 -17.48 4.06 -15.43
N TYR A 56 -18.11 5.10 -15.95
CA TYR A 56 -18.80 5.09 -17.23
C TYR A 56 -18.63 6.45 -17.91
N ASN A 57 -18.16 6.46 -19.16
CA ASN A 57 -17.86 7.67 -19.93
C ASN A 57 -16.98 8.70 -19.18
N GLY A 58 -16.03 8.23 -18.37
CA GLY A 58 -15.15 9.09 -17.58
C GLY A 58 -15.77 9.63 -16.27
N GLU A 59 -17.05 9.38 -16.02
CA GLU A 59 -17.73 9.72 -14.78
C GLU A 59 -17.72 8.55 -13.80
N ARG A 60 -17.58 8.84 -12.51
CA ARG A 60 -17.67 7.83 -11.45
C ARG A 60 -19.12 7.68 -11.01
N LEU A 61 -19.73 6.55 -11.34
CA LEU A 61 -21.12 6.25 -11.01
C LEU A 61 -21.30 5.81 -9.56
N ALA A 62 -20.34 5.06 -9.03
CA ALA A 62 -20.41 4.52 -7.68
C ALA A 62 -19.01 4.34 -7.07
N GLU A 63 -18.96 4.44 -5.75
CA GLU A 63 -17.78 4.19 -4.94
C GLU A 63 -18.19 3.40 -3.69
N LYS A 64 -17.39 2.40 -3.34
CA LYS A 64 -17.48 1.72 -2.05
C LYS A 64 -16.09 1.39 -1.54
N ALA A 65 -15.90 1.57 -0.24
CA ALA A 65 -14.73 1.11 0.48
C ALA A 65 -15.16 0.10 1.55
N ASP A 66 -14.36 -0.93 1.72
CA ASP A 66 -14.50 -1.90 2.80
C ASP A 66 -13.13 -2.15 3.43
N THR A 67 -13.12 -2.58 4.69
CA THR A 67 -11.90 -2.85 5.45
C THR A 67 -12.07 -4.09 6.30
N ILE A 68 -11.21 -5.07 6.07
CA ILE A 68 -11.10 -6.27 6.89
C ILE A 68 -9.88 -6.10 7.80
N ILE A 69 -10.03 -6.43 9.08
CA ILE A 69 -8.95 -6.31 10.07
C ILE A 69 -8.55 -7.70 10.54
N THR A 70 -7.25 -7.98 10.54
CA THR A 70 -6.67 -9.22 11.04
C THR A 70 -5.51 -8.94 12.00
N GLU A 71 -5.15 -9.91 12.83
CA GLU A 71 -3.87 -9.86 13.56
C GLU A 71 -2.71 -9.85 12.55
N ALA A 72 -1.62 -9.10 12.83
CA ALA A 72 -0.48 -8.97 11.91
C ALA A 72 0.27 -10.29 11.67
N LYS A 73 0.21 -11.19 12.65
CA LYS A 73 0.73 -12.56 12.59
C LYS A 73 -0.38 -13.53 13.03
N PRO A 74 -1.00 -14.26 12.09
CA PRO A 74 -1.96 -15.31 12.43
C PRO A 74 -1.33 -16.33 13.38
N LYS A 75 -2.10 -16.76 14.38
CA LYS A 75 -1.67 -17.79 15.36
C LYS A 75 -1.35 -19.15 14.73
N THR A 76 -1.75 -19.35 13.47
CA THR A 76 -1.51 -20.56 12.68
C THR A 76 -0.17 -20.56 11.95
N TRP A 77 0.55 -19.44 11.93
CA TRP A 77 1.90 -19.39 11.36
C TRP A 77 2.90 -20.04 12.30
N ASN A 78 3.81 -20.83 11.73
CA ASN A 78 4.87 -21.46 12.50
C ASN A 78 5.84 -20.39 12.99
N ALA A 79 6.56 -20.64 14.08
CA ALA A 79 7.54 -19.69 14.63
C ALA A 79 8.65 -19.30 13.63
N ALA A 80 8.84 -20.07 12.55
CA ALA A 80 9.77 -19.77 11.46
C ALA A 80 9.22 -18.75 10.44
N ASP A 81 7.91 -18.51 10.42
CA ASP A 81 7.26 -17.55 9.53
C ASP A 81 7.46 -16.13 10.10
N THR A 82 8.53 -15.49 9.66
CA THR A 82 8.91 -14.14 10.14
C THR A 82 8.16 -13.00 9.44
N ASN A 83 7.31 -13.33 8.47
CA ASN A 83 6.60 -12.34 7.66
C ASN A 83 5.40 -11.75 8.43
N SER A 84 5.03 -10.52 8.09
CA SER A 84 3.76 -9.90 8.49
C SER A 84 2.76 -10.11 7.36
N LEU A 85 1.45 -10.16 7.64
CA LEU A 85 0.42 -10.21 6.59
C LEU A 85 0.55 -9.07 5.56
N ARG A 86 1.16 -7.94 5.93
CA ARG A 86 1.50 -6.86 4.98
C ARG A 86 2.43 -7.30 3.84
N LYS A 87 3.27 -8.31 4.07
CA LYS A 87 4.25 -8.82 3.09
C LYS A 87 3.70 -9.98 2.27
N VAL A 88 2.51 -10.47 2.58
CA VAL A 88 1.88 -11.58 1.86
C VAL A 88 1.29 -11.06 0.55
N PRO A 89 1.56 -11.70 -0.60
CA PRO A 89 0.98 -11.30 -1.87
C PRO A 89 -0.55 -11.37 -1.85
N ILE A 90 -1.19 -10.41 -2.51
CA ILE A 90 -2.64 -10.39 -2.68
C ILE A 90 -3.01 -11.25 -3.88
N PHE A 91 -3.75 -12.34 -3.63
CA PHE A 91 -4.29 -13.19 -4.69
C PHE A 91 -5.71 -12.74 -5.05
N VAL A 92 -5.95 -12.43 -6.32
CA VAL A 92 -7.24 -11.92 -6.81
C VAL A 92 -7.76 -12.85 -7.90
N THR A 93 -9.03 -13.22 -7.80
CA THR A 93 -9.75 -13.93 -8.88
C THR A 93 -10.76 -12.97 -9.50
N VAL A 94 -10.68 -12.80 -10.82
CA VAL A 94 -11.67 -12.06 -11.61
C VAL A 94 -12.45 -13.06 -12.43
N GLN A 95 -13.78 -12.94 -12.42
CA GLN A 95 -14.70 -13.75 -13.21
C GLN A 95 -15.43 -12.86 -14.22
#